data_AF-A0AAD6GYD5-F1
#
_entry.id   AF-A0AAD6GYD5-F1
#
_cell.length_a   1.000
_cell.length_b   1.000
_cell.length_c   1.000
_cell.angle_alpha   90.00
_cell.angle_beta   90.00
_cell.angle_gamma   90.00
#
_symmetry.space_group_name_H-M   'P 1'
#
loop_
_entity.id
_entity.type
_entity.pdbx_description
1 polymer ?
#
loop_
_entity_poly.entity_id
_entity_poly.type
_entity_poly.pdbx_seq_one_letter_code
_entity_poly.pdbx_strand_id
1 'polypeptide(L)'
;MNMLVIGVWDDKKEAFEFTLNHTTGFVEINCFAVVSLGIGMFLQACVSTYSLLCSRGIGTWDSSLLANAKAIASQREEFGKDYTISKVPNREVQGSLLEIAPQIHLVRRLIWFFVGFFMLWSLGHGIYIATQGYDMDNVVGWSRDIQQYWQFYGGVWMGFTRLFKTPPYWLGILIQTILQSFITFALHCVELLFKISRDEASWRSLQSTGSQIDAPILSNIQWQTFLMMGFKAVVQWVFGYAFTADETFNIALLPVIALMTLFICLMIYSEYMIKRKPRGTLPATYGNFKRALEVVDEWDHQVMFWGDKGEFDGQMRLAGTAGRRLADLNPGMTYVCLHN
;
A
#
# COMPACT_ATOMS: atom_id res chain seq x y z
N MET A 1 43.58 21.42 -8.50
CA MET A 1 44.06 20.90 -7.19
C MET A 1 43.44 21.80 -6.12
N ASN A 2 42.28 21.40 -5.60
CA ASN A 2 41.52 22.21 -4.65
C ASN A 2 42.01 21.85 -3.24
N MET A 3 42.73 22.77 -2.62
CA MET A 3 43.24 22.62 -1.26
C MET A 3 42.13 22.97 -0.27
N LEU A 4 41.71 21.99 0.51
CA LEU A 4 40.72 22.14 1.59
C LEU A 4 41.46 22.66 2.84
N VAL A 5 41.23 23.93 3.20
CA VAL A 5 41.73 24.49 4.46
C VAL A 5 40.66 24.23 5.53
N ILE A 6 40.96 23.33 6.47
CA ILE A 6 40.00 22.79 7.46
C ILE A 6 39.85 23.72 8.69
N GLY A 7 40.65 24.78 8.80
CA GLY A 7 40.49 25.79 9.84
C GLY A 7 41.63 26.80 9.84
N VAL A 8 41.40 27.96 10.44
CA VAL A 8 42.44 28.96 10.70
C VAL A 8 42.82 28.83 12.17
N TRP A 9 44.12 28.69 12.43
CA TRP A 9 44.65 28.65 13.78
C TRP A 9 44.56 30.05 14.40
N ASP A 10 43.87 30.18 15.54
CA ASP A 10 43.79 31.43 16.29
C ASP A 10 44.84 31.43 17.42
N ASP A 11 45.92 32.17 17.21
CA ASP A 11 47.03 32.32 18.16
C ASP A 11 46.58 32.89 19.52
N LYS A 12 45.43 33.56 19.61
CA LYS A 12 44.94 34.12 20.88
C LYS A 12 44.16 33.11 21.72
N LYS A 13 43.57 32.10 21.08
CA LYS A 13 42.74 31.08 21.74
C LYS A 13 43.42 29.72 21.81
N GLU A 14 44.60 29.57 21.18
CA GLU A 14 45.31 28.30 20.99
C GLU A 14 44.38 27.18 20.47
N ALA A 15 43.43 27.56 19.62
CA ALA A 15 42.42 26.66 19.10
C ALA A 15 42.19 26.89 17.61
N PHE A 16 41.81 25.83 16.90
CA PHE A 16 41.34 25.93 15.53
C PHE A 16 39.93 26.52 15.54
N GLU A 17 39.76 27.71 14.98
CA GLU A 17 38.44 28.23 14.65
C GLU A 17 38.01 27.68 13.28
N PHE A 18 36.99 26.83 13.32
CA PHE A 18 36.30 26.39 12.11
C PHE A 18 35.40 27.54 11.63
N THR A 19 35.94 28.42 10.78
CA THR A 19 35.10 29.32 9.99
C THR A 19 34.32 28.49 8.97
N LEU A 20 33.11 28.07 9.35
CA LEU A 20 32.12 27.49 8.44
C LEU A 20 31.67 28.60 7.47
N ASN A 21 32.45 28.82 6.42
CA ASN A 21 31.98 29.59 5.26
C ASN A 21 30.86 28.78 4.62
N HIS A 22 29.62 29.22 4.81
CA HIS A 22 28.35 28.61 4.40
C HIS A 22 28.14 28.45 2.87
N THR A 23 29.17 28.44 2.04
CA THR A 23 29.04 28.50 0.56
C THR A 23 29.51 27.25 -0.18
N THR A 24 29.70 26.12 0.50
CA THR A 24 29.85 24.83 -0.20
C THR A 24 28.78 23.87 0.32
N GLY A 25 27.80 23.56 -0.53
CA GLY A 25 26.79 22.54 -0.25
C GLY A 25 27.49 21.21 -0.04
N PHE A 26 27.72 20.85 1.22
CA PHE A 26 28.16 19.52 1.59
C PHE A 26 26.95 18.60 1.43
N VAL A 27 27.08 17.61 0.56
CA VAL A 27 26.13 16.50 0.51
C VAL A 27 26.55 15.54 1.62
N GLU A 28 25.93 15.67 2.78
CA GLU A 28 26.09 14.71 3.87
C GLU A 28 25.31 13.45 3.52
N ILE A 29 26.03 12.42 3.07
CA ILE A 29 25.45 11.10 2.87
C ILE A 29 25.46 10.39 4.22
N ASN A 30 24.27 10.10 4.76
CA ASN A 30 24.14 9.30 5.98
C ASN A 30 24.54 7.84 5.66
N CYS A 31 25.84 7.52 5.81
CA CYS A 31 26.39 6.19 5.56
C CYS A 31 25.66 5.10 6.36
N PHE A 32 25.25 5.40 7.59
CA PHE A 32 24.50 4.46 8.41
C PHE A 32 23.15 4.12 7.77
N ALA A 33 22.40 5.14 7.31
CA ALA A 33 21.13 4.92 6.61
C ALA A 33 21.30 4.09 5.33
N VAL A 34 22.36 4.35 4.55
CA VAL A 34 22.66 3.57 3.32
C VAL A 34 23.00 2.12 3.67
N VAL A 35 23.81 1.88 4.69
CA VAL A 35 24.15 0.53 5.16
C VAL A 35 22.92 -0.20 5.71
N SER A 36 22.09 0.46 6.52
CA SER A 36 20.84 -0.11 7.04
C SER A 36 19.85 -0.47 5.92
N LEU A 37 19.72 0.40 4.90
CA LEU A 37 18.92 0.11 3.71
C LEU A 37 19.47 -1.10 2.96
N GLY A 38 20.80 -1.18 2.78
CA GLY A 38 21.47 -2.32 2.15
C GLY A 38 21.22 -3.64 2.88
N ILE A 39 21.33 -3.65 4.21
CA ILE A 39 21.03 -4.81 5.06
C ILE A 39 19.55 -5.20 4.92
N GLY A 40 18.64 -4.23 4.97
CA GLY A 40 17.20 -4.46 4.82
C GLY A 40 16.85 -5.10 3.47
N MET A 41 17.38 -4.55 2.37
CA MET A 41 17.19 -5.12 1.03
C MET A 41 17.81 -6.51 0.90
N PHE A 42 18.99 -6.73 1.48
CA PHE A 42 19.65 -8.03 1.50
C PHE A 42 18.81 -9.06 2.26
N LEU A 43 18.32 -8.73 3.45
CA LEU A 43 17.43 -9.60 4.23
C LEU A 43 16.14 -9.91 3.47
N GLN A 44 15.52 -8.90 2.83
CA GLN A 44 14.33 -9.11 2.01
C GLN A 44 14.62 -10.05 0.82
N ALA A 45 15.77 -9.89 0.16
CA ALA A 45 16.20 -10.77 -0.91
C ALA A 45 16.47 -12.20 -0.41
N CYS A 46 17.11 -12.37 0.75
CA CYS A 46 17.33 -13.67 1.38
C CYS A 46 16.02 -14.35 1.73
N VAL A 47 15.08 -13.64 2.38
CA VAL A 47 13.76 -14.20 2.72
C VAL A 47 12.99 -14.57 1.45
N SER A 48 12.98 -13.70 0.44
CA SER A 48 12.33 -13.99 -0.84
C SER A 48 12.93 -15.21 -1.54
N THR A 49 14.26 -15.33 -1.54
CA THR A 49 14.98 -16.47 -2.13
C THR A 49 14.72 -17.74 -1.35
N TYR A 50 14.74 -17.67 -0.01
CA TYR A 50 14.43 -18.80 0.85
C TYR A 50 12.99 -19.27 0.65
N SER A 51 12.03 -18.35 0.59
CA SER A 51 10.64 -18.67 0.27
C SER A 51 10.51 -19.31 -1.12
N LEU A 52 11.30 -18.88 -2.09
CA LEU A 52 11.32 -19.47 -3.43
C LEU A 52 11.90 -20.90 -3.43
N LEU A 53 12.97 -21.15 -2.68
CA LEU A 53 13.63 -22.46 -2.63
C LEU A 53 12.87 -23.48 -1.77
N CYS A 54 12.21 -23.02 -0.70
CA CYS A 54 11.54 -23.90 0.27
C CYS A 54 10.04 -24.05 0.02
N SER A 55 9.41 -23.17 -0.74
CA SER A 55 7.99 -23.30 -1.05
C SER A 55 7.76 -24.29 -2.19
N ARG A 56 7.34 -25.51 -1.84
CA ARG A 56 6.85 -26.49 -2.82
C ARG A 56 5.46 -26.13 -3.38
N GLY A 57 4.80 -25.12 -2.83
CA GLY A 57 3.41 -24.75 -3.17
C GLY A 57 3.26 -23.52 -4.08
N ILE A 58 4.35 -22.81 -4.40
CA ILE A 58 4.28 -21.65 -5.31
C ILE A 58 4.50 -22.15 -6.75
N GLY A 59 3.41 -22.36 -7.48
CA GLY A 59 3.47 -22.79 -8.89
C GLY A 59 3.76 -21.66 -9.88
N THR A 60 3.58 -20.39 -9.49
CA THR A 60 3.80 -19.21 -10.35
C THR A 60 4.02 -17.95 -9.51
N TRP A 61 4.71 -16.97 -10.10
CA TRP A 61 4.97 -15.63 -9.54
C TRP A 61 4.17 -14.53 -10.25
N ASP A 62 3.19 -14.92 -11.06
CA ASP A 62 2.33 -13.96 -11.72
C ASP A 62 1.51 -13.17 -10.67
N SER A 63 1.29 -11.89 -10.94
CA SER A 63 0.40 -11.05 -10.13
C SER A 63 -1.07 -11.21 -10.52
N SER A 64 -1.37 -11.97 -11.59
CA SER A 64 -2.71 -12.29 -12.05
C SER A 64 -3.39 -13.31 -11.12
N LEU A 65 -4.63 -13.01 -10.73
CA LEU A 65 -5.49 -13.94 -9.98
C LEU A 65 -5.66 -15.26 -10.73
N LEU A 66 -5.86 -15.20 -12.05
CA LEU A 66 -6.17 -16.36 -12.90
C LEU A 66 -4.95 -17.25 -13.10
N ALA A 67 -3.77 -16.68 -13.31
CA ALA A 67 -2.54 -17.45 -13.44
C ALA A 67 -2.22 -18.20 -12.14
N ASN A 68 -2.33 -17.52 -10.99
CA ASN A 68 -2.15 -18.16 -9.68
C ASN A 68 -3.19 -19.26 -9.42
N ALA A 69 -4.46 -19.00 -9.74
CA ALA A 69 -5.50 -20.00 -9.60
C ALA A 69 -5.25 -21.21 -10.52
N LYS A 70 -4.84 -21.00 -11.77
CA LYS A 70 -4.47 -22.07 -12.70
C LYS A 70 -3.34 -22.94 -12.17
N ALA A 71 -2.27 -22.33 -11.64
CA ALA A 71 -1.15 -23.06 -11.08
C ALA A 71 -1.55 -23.91 -9.86
N ILE A 72 -2.48 -23.41 -9.03
CA ILE A 72 -3.05 -24.19 -7.92
C ILE A 72 -3.93 -25.33 -8.46
N ALA A 73 -4.73 -25.06 -9.50
CA ALA A 73 -5.57 -26.08 -10.14
C ALA A 73 -4.73 -27.23 -10.71
N SER A 74 -3.64 -26.92 -11.43
CA SER A 74 -2.76 -27.94 -12.02
C SER A 74 -2.08 -28.81 -10.96
N GLN A 75 -1.76 -28.25 -9.78
CA GLN A 75 -1.23 -29.06 -8.67
C GLN A 75 -2.29 -29.98 -8.06
N ARG A 76 -3.58 -29.61 -8.13
CA ARG A 76 -4.69 -30.39 -7.57
C ARG A 76 -5.11 -31.55 -8.48
N GLU A 77 -5.03 -31.37 -9.80
CA GLU A 77 -5.34 -32.44 -10.76
C GLU A 77 -4.43 -33.68 -10.60
N GLU A 78 -3.22 -33.51 -10.07
CA GLU A 78 -2.33 -34.64 -9.73
C GLU A 78 -2.89 -35.56 -8.64
N PHE A 79 -3.86 -35.10 -7.84
CA PHE A 79 -4.45 -35.84 -6.71
C PHE A 79 -5.80 -36.52 -7.02
N GLY A 80 -6.28 -36.49 -8.27
CA GLY A 80 -7.49 -37.20 -8.72
C GLY A 80 -8.69 -36.28 -8.99
N LYS A 81 -9.59 -36.72 -9.89
CA LYS A 81 -10.77 -35.97 -10.36
C LYS A 81 -12.03 -36.38 -9.60
N ASP A 82 -12.46 -35.56 -8.65
CA ASP A 82 -13.77 -35.69 -8.01
C ASP A 82 -14.65 -34.52 -8.46
N TYR A 83 -15.55 -34.79 -9.39
CA TYR A 83 -16.49 -33.79 -9.89
C TYR A 83 -17.40 -33.32 -8.77
N THR A 84 -17.32 -32.03 -8.44
CA THR A 84 -18.20 -31.42 -7.44
C THR A 84 -19.12 -30.41 -8.09
N ILE A 85 -20.43 -30.59 -7.85
CA ILE A 85 -21.48 -29.68 -8.34
C ILE A 85 -21.61 -28.54 -7.34
N SER A 86 -21.21 -27.34 -7.76
CA SER A 86 -21.33 -26.13 -6.97
C SER A 86 -22.49 -25.27 -7.47
N LYS A 87 -23.41 -24.89 -6.58
CA LYS A 87 -24.48 -23.94 -6.92
C LYS A 87 -23.88 -22.54 -7.06
N VAL A 88 -24.10 -21.92 -8.21
CA VAL A 88 -23.59 -20.58 -8.50
C VAL A 88 -24.66 -19.54 -8.12
N PRO A 89 -24.35 -18.55 -7.27
CA PRO A 89 -25.29 -17.50 -6.93
C PRO A 89 -25.53 -16.58 -8.14
N ASN A 90 -26.66 -16.77 -8.81
CA ASN A 90 -27.12 -15.89 -9.90
C ASN A 90 -27.80 -14.63 -9.32
N ARG A 91 -26.99 -13.61 -9.02
CA ARG A 91 -27.45 -12.31 -8.51
C ARG A 91 -26.97 -11.20 -9.43
N GLU A 92 -27.82 -10.19 -9.66
CA GLU A 92 -27.43 -9.00 -10.43
C GLU A 92 -26.40 -8.13 -9.69
N VAL A 93 -26.47 -8.15 -8.35
CA VAL A 93 -25.57 -7.42 -7.47
C VAL A 93 -24.94 -8.40 -6.49
N GLN A 94 -23.61 -8.44 -6.50
CA GLN A 94 -22.83 -9.34 -5.67
C GLN A 94 -22.51 -8.71 -4.31
N GLY A 95 -22.01 -9.54 -3.39
CA GLY A 95 -21.61 -9.09 -2.06
C GLY A 95 -20.51 -8.03 -2.13
N SER A 96 -20.54 -7.09 -1.19
CA SER A 96 -19.44 -6.13 -1.05
C SER A 96 -18.18 -6.84 -0.54
N LEU A 97 -17.02 -6.21 -0.73
CA LEU A 97 -15.75 -6.74 -0.24
C LEU A 97 -15.77 -6.98 1.28
N LEU A 98 -16.48 -6.12 2.02
CA LEU A 98 -16.68 -6.23 3.45
C LEU A 98 -17.47 -7.48 3.87
N GLU A 99 -18.44 -7.90 3.06
CA GLU A 99 -19.25 -9.10 3.32
C GLU A 99 -18.47 -10.39 3.04
N ILE A 100 -17.54 -10.35 2.07
CA ILE A 100 -16.84 -11.54 1.58
C ILE A 100 -15.53 -11.80 2.34
N ALA A 101 -14.80 -10.75 2.73
CA ALA A 101 -13.50 -10.86 3.35
C ALA A 101 -13.48 -10.17 4.74
N PRO A 102 -13.74 -10.92 5.83
CA PRO A 102 -13.86 -10.32 7.17
C PRO A 102 -12.56 -9.69 7.67
N GLN A 103 -11.41 -10.13 7.14
CA GLN A 103 -10.09 -9.58 7.46
C GLN A 103 -9.99 -8.07 7.13
N ILE A 104 -10.80 -7.59 6.19
CA ILE A 104 -10.78 -6.19 5.74
C ILE A 104 -11.37 -5.26 6.80
N HIS A 105 -12.15 -5.77 7.76
CA HIS A 105 -12.52 -4.99 8.93
C HIS A 105 -11.31 -4.55 9.76
N LEU A 106 -10.23 -5.32 9.78
CA LEU A 106 -9.00 -4.92 10.47
C LEU A 106 -8.32 -3.78 9.71
N VAL A 107 -8.14 -3.91 8.40
CA VAL A 107 -7.56 -2.84 7.55
C VAL A 107 -8.38 -1.57 7.63
N ARG A 108 -9.71 -1.68 7.56
CA ARG A 108 -10.63 -0.55 7.72
C ARG A 108 -10.43 0.14 9.08
N ARG A 109 -10.43 -0.60 10.19
CA ARG A 109 -10.20 -0.04 11.53
C ARG A 109 -8.83 0.65 11.62
N LEU A 110 -7.80 0.08 11.01
CA LEU A 110 -6.46 0.68 10.96
C LEU A 110 -6.48 2.05 10.26
N ILE A 111 -7.10 2.16 9.08
CA ILE A 111 -7.21 3.43 8.35
C ILE A 111 -7.94 4.49 9.19
N TRP A 112 -9.07 4.11 9.79
CA TRP A 112 -9.83 5.01 10.68
C TRP A 112 -9.03 5.44 11.90
N PHE A 113 -8.24 4.53 12.49
CA PHE A 113 -7.34 4.84 13.59
C PHE A 113 -6.33 5.91 13.20
N PHE A 114 -5.67 5.79 12.05
CA PHE A 114 -4.70 6.81 11.59
C PHE A 114 -5.37 8.16 11.32
N VAL A 115 -6.54 8.18 10.68
CA VAL A 115 -7.28 9.44 10.46
C VAL A 115 -7.65 10.09 11.79
N GLY A 116 -8.22 9.32 12.72
CA GLY A 116 -8.57 9.81 14.06
C GLY A 116 -7.36 10.31 14.83
N PHE A 117 -6.24 9.58 14.76
CA PHE A 117 -4.98 9.96 15.38
C PHE A 117 -4.45 11.29 14.84
N PHE A 118 -4.32 11.44 13.52
CA PHE A 118 -3.84 12.69 12.91
C PHE A 118 -4.80 13.87 13.13
N MET A 119 -6.11 13.61 13.15
CA MET A 119 -7.11 14.65 13.43
C MET A 119 -7.02 15.16 14.87
N LEU A 120 -6.99 14.24 15.84
CA LEU A 120 -6.81 14.59 17.25
C LEU A 120 -5.48 15.27 17.50
N TRP A 121 -4.41 14.79 16.86
CA TRP A 121 -3.09 15.41 16.96
C TRP A 121 -3.09 16.82 16.39
N SER A 122 -3.60 17.02 15.16
CA SER A 122 -3.66 18.33 14.51
C SER A 122 -4.48 19.33 15.32
N LEU A 123 -5.61 18.88 15.88
CA LEU A 123 -6.48 19.70 16.71
C LEU A 123 -5.79 20.09 18.03
N GLY A 124 -5.22 19.11 18.74
CA GLY A 124 -4.50 19.36 19.99
C GLY A 124 -3.30 20.28 19.78
N HIS A 125 -2.56 20.07 18.69
CA HIS A 125 -1.44 20.91 18.31
C HIS A 125 -1.87 22.34 17.96
N GLY A 126 -2.96 22.50 17.21
CA GLY A 126 -3.54 23.81 16.89
C GLY A 126 -4.02 24.56 18.15
N ILE A 127 -4.67 23.88 19.10
CA ILE A 127 -5.10 24.46 20.38
C ILE A 127 -3.88 24.88 21.22
N TYR A 128 -2.84 24.03 21.26
CA TYR A 128 -1.61 24.34 21.98
C TYR A 128 -0.96 25.63 21.43
N ILE A 129 -0.80 25.74 20.11
CA ILE A 129 -0.26 26.95 19.48
C ILE A 129 -1.15 28.17 19.74
N ALA A 130 -2.47 28.02 19.64
CA ALA A 130 -3.40 29.13 19.88
C ALA A 130 -3.37 29.65 21.33
N THR A 131 -2.97 28.80 22.29
CA THR A 131 -2.94 29.16 23.72
C THR A 131 -1.57 29.62 24.21
N GLN A 132 -0.48 29.05 23.71
CA GLN A 132 0.88 29.37 24.14
C GLN A 132 1.59 30.37 23.22
N GLY A 133 1.04 30.64 22.03
CA GLY A 133 1.74 31.39 20.98
C GLY A 133 2.72 30.50 20.20
N TYR A 134 3.40 31.10 19.21
CA TYR A 134 4.35 30.39 18.37
C TYR A 134 5.75 30.46 18.98
N ASP A 135 6.33 29.30 19.28
CA ASP A 135 7.73 29.23 19.73
C ASP A 135 8.69 29.66 18.59
N MET A 136 8.31 29.43 17.32
CA MET A 136 9.08 29.77 16.09
C MET A 136 8.77 31.16 15.47
N ASP A 137 8.19 32.13 16.20
CA ASP A 137 7.80 33.44 15.61
C ASP A 137 8.92 34.13 14.82
N ASN A 138 10.17 34.00 15.29
CA ASN A 138 11.34 34.61 14.66
C ASN A 138 11.81 33.92 13.36
N VAL A 139 11.52 32.63 13.17
CA VAL A 139 11.94 31.86 11.99
C VAL A 139 10.90 31.95 10.87
N VAL A 140 9.62 31.83 11.24
CA VAL A 140 8.51 31.79 10.27
C VAL A 140 8.06 33.19 9.86
N GLY A 141 8.07 34.16 10.79
CA GLY A 141 7.63 35.53 10.52
C GLY A 141 8.57 36.33 9.60
N TRP A 142 9.82 35.90 9.44
CA TRP A 142 10.85 36.61 8.68
C TRP A 142 11.35 35.87 7.43
N SER A 143 10.99 34.60 7.26
CA SER A 143 11.38 33.85 6.08
C SER A 143 10.48 34.14 4.88
N ARG A 144 11.09 34.57 3.76
CA ARG A 144 10.40 34.66 2.46
C ARG A 144 10.39 33.33 1.71
N ASP A 145 11.04 32.30 2.25
CA ASP A 145 11.12 30.98 1.64
C ASP A 145 9.90 30.15 2.00
N ILE A 146 9.11 29.79 0.98
CA ILE A 146 7.91 28.97 1.08
C ILE A 146 8.24 27.61 1.71
N GLN A 147 9.42 27.06 1.44
CA GLN A 147 9.83 25.76 1.98
C GLN A 147 10.06 25.83 3.49
N GLN A 148 10.74 26.88 3.97
CA GLN A 148 10.95 27.07 5.41
C GLN A 148 9.62 27.34 6.13
N TYR A 149 8.74 28.15 5.53
CA TYR A 149 7.40 28.36 6.08
C TYR A 149 6.63 27.03 6.20
N TRP A 150 6.61 26.22 5.13
CA TRP A 150 5.96 24.90 5.14
C TRP A 150 6.52 23.98 6.23
N GLN A 151 7.84 23.94 6.38
CA GLN A 151 8.52 23.04 7.30
C GLN A 151 8.41 23.45 8.77
N PHE A 152 8.35 24.76 9.07
CA PHE A 152 8.45 25.24 10.45
C PHE A 152 7.18 25.91 10.99
N TYR A 153 6.14 26.07 10.16
CA TYR A 153 4.89 26.67 10.62
C TYR A 153 4.26 25.87 11.75
N GLY A 154 4.04 26.54 12.89
CA GLY A 154 3.52 25.89 14.09
C GLY A 154 4.40 24.73 14.52
N GLY A 155 5.72 24.83 14.33
CA GLY A 155 6.66 23.83 14.79
C GLY A 155 6.76 23.85 16.31
N VAL A 156 6.57 22.70 16.94
CA VAL A 156 6.90 22.49 18.36
C VAL A 156 8.12 21.59 18.42
N TRP A 157 9.13 22.02 19.16
CA TRP A 157 10.37 21.26 19.32
C TRP A 157 10.57 20.82 20.77
N MET A 158 11.10 19.61 20.92
CA MET A 158 11.57 19.09 22.19
C MET A 158 13.05 18.74 22.05
N GLY A 159 13.91 19.50 22.73
CA GLY A 159 15.36 19.26 22.70
C GLY A 159 15.74 18.07 23.59
N PHE A 160 16.52 17.13 23.04
CA PHE A 160 17.04 15.99 23.80
C PHE A 160 18.08 16.41 24.84
N THR A 161 18.68 17.59 24.70
CA THR A 161 19.67 18.16 25.62
C THR A 161 19.12 18.40 27.04
N ARG A 162 17.80 18.50 27.21
CA ARG A 162 17.18 18.53 28.54
C ARG A 162 17.28 17.19 29.28
N LEU A 163 17.45 16.08 28.56
CA LEU A 163 17.50 14.72 29.09
C LEU A 163 18.92 14.13 29.05
N PHE A 164 19.73 14.50 28.05
CA PHE A 164 21.07 13.98 27.85
C PHE A 164 22.09 15.10 27.73
N LYS A 165 23.28 14.93 28.34
CA LYS A 165 24.37 15.93 28.25
C LYS A 165 24.97 16.05 26.84
N THR A 166 24.80 15.02 26.01
CA THR A 166 25.24 15.00 24.61
C THR A 166 24.04 14.65 23.71
N PRO A 167 23.88 15.28 22.53
CA PRO A 167 22.76 15.01 21.64
C PRO A 167 22.83 13.55 21.14
N PRO A 168 21.85 12.69 21.50
CA PRO A 168 21.86 11.29 21.10
C PRO A 168 21.26 11.15 19.69
N TYR A 169 22.06 11.37 18.65
CA TYR A 169 21.61 11.22 17.24
C TYR A 169 20.97 9.85 16.95
N TRP A 170 21.42 8.80 17.63
CA TRP A 170 20.85 7.46 17.52
C TRP A 170 19.39 7.39 17.99
N LEU A 171 19.00 8.22 18.97
CA LEU A 171 17.63 8.27 19.50
C LEU A 171 16.68 8.91 18.48
N GLY A 172 17.11 9.98 17.81
CA GLY A 172 16.36 10.61 16.73
C GLY A 172 16.08 9.62 15.60
N ILE A 173 17.11 8.91 15.15
CA ILE A 173 16.99 7.85 14.13
C ILE A 173 16.02 6.75 14.60
N LEU A 174 16.10 6.32 15.85
CA LEU A 174 15.21 5.29 16.40
C LEU A 174 13.74 5.76 16.39
N ILE A 175 13.46 6.97 16.87
CA ILE A 175 12.12 7.55 16.88
C ILE A 175 11.57 7.66 15.46
N GLN A 176 12.36 8.21 14.53
CA GLN A 176 11.95 8.37 13.14
C GLN A 176 11.70 7.02 12.47
N THR A 177 12.53 6.01 12.75
CA THR A 177 12.34 4.64 12.23
C THR A 177 11.03 4.04 12.72
N ILE A 178 10.71 4.20 14.00
CA ILE A 178 9.46 3.68 14.59
C ILE A 178 8.26 4.37 13.94
N LEU A 179 8.25 5.72 13.88
CA LEU A 179 7.15 6.48 13.29
C LEU A 179 6.96 6.18 11.79
N GLN A 180 8.05 6.13 11.04
CA GLN A 180 8.05 5.79 9.61
C GLN A 180 7.54 4.36 9.37
N SER A 181 7.86 3.42 10.25
CA SER A 181 7.41 2.03 10.16
C SER A 181 5.89 1.93 10.28
N PHE A 182 5.26 2.67 11.20
CA PHE A 182 3.81 2.69 11.35
C PHE A 182 3.09 3.22 10.11
N ILE A 183 3.57 4.32 9.53
CA ILE A 183 2.96 4.90 8.32
C ILE A 183 3.17 3.99 7.12
N THR A 184 4.37 3.44 6.97
CA THR A 184 4.69 2.51 5.88
C THR A 184 3.82 1.26 5.96
N PHE A 185 3.66 0.70 7.16
CA PHE A 185 2.75 -0.43 7.40
C PHE A 185 1.30 -0.10 7.01
N ALA A 186 0.78 1.06 7.45
CA ALA A 186 -0.57 1.49 7.09
C ALA A 186 -0.78 1.59 5.57
N LEU A 187 0.18 2.21 4.87
CA LEU A 187 0.16 2.33 3.41
C LEU A 187 0.24 0.97 2.72
N HIS A 188 1.00 0.00 3.25
CA HIS A 188 1.00 -1.35 2.71
C HIS A 188 -0.33 -2.07 2.91
N CYS A 189 -1.01 -1.90 4.05
CA CYS A 189 -2.34 -2.46 4.24
C CYS A 189 -3.35 -1.90 3.23
N VAL A 190 -3.27 -0.60 2.91
CA VAL A 190 -4.14 -0.01 1.87
C VAL A 190 -3.74 -0.48 0.47
N GLU A 191 -2.45 -0.65 0.19
CA GLU A 191 -2.00 -1.22 -1.09
C GLU A 191 -2.59 -2.62 -1.34
N LEU A 192 -2.68 -3.46 -0.31
CA LEU A 192 -3.33 -4.77 -0.41
C LEU A 192 -4.81 -4.65 -0.82
N LEU A 193 -5.53 -3.66 -0.29
CA LEU A 193 -6.91 -3.40 -0.67
C LEU A 193 -7.04 -3.02 -2.15
N PHE A 194 -6.10 -2.21 -2.65
CA PHE A 194 -6.03 -1.86 -4.08
C PHE A 194 -5.78 -3.09 -4.94
N LYS A 195 -4.85 -3.97 -4.55
CA LYS A 195 -4.58 -5.23 -5.26
C LYS A 195 -5.82 -6.12 -5.32
N ILE A 196 -6.53 -6.30 -4.20
CA ILE A 196 -7.76 -7.09 -4.16
C ILE A 196 -8.83 -6.50 -5.10
N SER A 197 -9.00 -5.19 -5.11
CA SER A 197 -9.96 -4.54 -6.01
C SER A 197 -9.56 -4.62 -7.47
N ARG A 198 -8.25 -4.55 -7.78
CA ARG A 198 -7.70 -4.73 -9.11
C ARG A 198 -7.99 -6.14 -9.60
N ASP A 199 -7.77 -7.14 -8.74
CA ASP A 199 -7.98 -8.54 -9.05
C ASP A 199 -9.47 -8.83 -9.31
N GLU A 200 -10.39 -8.23 -8.53
CA GLU A 200 -11.82 -8.32 -8.82
C GLU A 200 -12.17 -7.61 -10.14
N ALA A 201 -11.56 -6.48 -10.48
CA ALA A 201 -11.81 -5.82 -11.77
C ALA A 201 -11.33 -6.68 -12.96
N SER A 202 -10.16 -7.34 -12.83
CA SER A 202 -9.67 -8.31 -13.81
C SER A 202 -10.59 -9.53 -13.89
N TRP A 203 -11.05 -10.04 -12.76
CA TRP A 203 -12.02 -11.13 -12.69
C TRP A 203 -13.33 -10.79 -13.44
N ARG A 204 -13.84 -9.56 -13.28
CA ARG A 204 -15.05 -9.08 -13.97
C ARG A 204 -14.89 -8.95 -15.48
N SER A 205 -13.67 -8.79 -15.98
CA SER A 205 -13.44 -8.75 -17.42
C SER A 205 -13.82 -10.08 -18.10
N LEU A 206 -13.80 -11.22 -17.37
CA LEU A 206 -14.27 -12.53 -17.88
C LEU A 206 -15.71 -12.49 -18.40
N GLN A 207 -16.59 -11.70 -17.78
CA GLN A 207 -17.99 -11.62 -18.22
C GLN A 207 -18.18 -10.70 -19.45
N SER A 208 -17.34 -9.67 -19.60
CA SER A 208 -17.56 -8.60 -20.58
C SER A 208 -16.70 -8.74 -21.83
N THR A 209 -15.39 -8.61 -21.67
CA THR A 209 -14.40 -8.58 -22.77
C THR A 209 -13.60 -9.86 -22.90
N GLY A 210 -13.68 -10.74 -21.90
CA GLY A 210 -12.75 -11.86 -21.69
C GLY A 210 -11.50 -11.41 -20.94
N SER A 211 -10.87 -12.35 -20.23
CA SER A 211 -9.63 -12.13 -19.48
C SER A 211 -8.55 -13.09 -19.95
N GLN A 212 -7.32 -12.60 -20.09
CA GLN A 212 -6.15 -13.43 -20.38
C GLN A 212 -5.63 -14.05 -19.09
N ILE A 213 -5.35 -15.36 -19.13
CA ILE A 213 -4.76 -16.06 -17.97
C ILE A 213 -3.32 -15.55 -17.75
N ASP A 214 -2.52 -15.65 -18.80
CA ASP A 214 -1.09 -15.28 -18.83
C ASP A 214 -0.95 -13.86 -19.39
N ALA A 215 -1.52 -12.89 -18.68
CA ALA A 215 -1.48 -11.50 -19.10
C ALA A 215 -0.02 -10.99 -19.07
N PRO A 216 0.47 -10.27 -20.11
CA PRO A 216 1.82 -9.75 -20.11
C PRO A 216 2.07 -8.83 -18.91
N ILE A 217 3.28 -8.82 -18.36
CA ILE A 217 3.64 -8.05 -17.14
C ILE A 217 3.19 -6.58 -17.22
N LEU A 218 3.24 -5.99 -18.42
CA LEU A 218 2.82 -4.60 -18.67
C LEU A 218 1.30 -4.38 -18.56
N SER A 219 0.46 -5.36 -18.87
CA SER A 219 -1.00 -5.22 -18.71
C SER A 219 -1.45 -5.28 -17.25
N ASN A 220 -0.61 -5.83 -16.36
CA ASN A 220 -0.79 -5.81 -14.92
C ASN A 220 -0.48 -4.43 -14.28
N ILE A 221 0.15 -3.52 -15.04
CA ILE A 221 0.42 -2.15 -14.62
C ILE A 221 -0.83 -1.31 -14.87
N GLN A 222 -1.74 -1.33 -13.90
CA GLN A 222 -2.95 -0.50 -13.92
C GLN A 222 -2.73 0.86 -13.25
N TRP A 223 -3.54 1.85 -13.63
CA TRP A 223 -3.55 3.20 -13.04
C TRP A 223 -3.62 3.18 -11.50
N GLN A 224 -4.33 2.21 -10.93
CA GLN A 224 -4.44 2.01 -9.48
C GLN A 224 -3.08 1.79 -8.79
N THR A 225 -2.15 1.05 -9.42
CA THR A 225 -0.81 0.80 -8.89
C THR A 225 0.05 2.06 -8.95
N PHE A 226 0.00 2.80 -10.07
CA PHE A 226 0.71 4.07 -10.20
C PHE A 226 0.22 5.11 -9.20
N LEU A 227 -1.10 5.23 -9.06
CA LEU A 227 -1.72 6.13 -8.09
C LEU A 227 -1.24 5.81 -6.67
N MET A 228 -1.24 4.53 -6.29
CA MET A 228 -0.78 4.13 -4.95
C MET A 228 0.72 4.35 -4.76
N MET A 229 1.55 4.11 -5.79
CA MET A 229 2.99 4.38 -5.73
C MET A 229 3.27 5.87 -5.54
N GLY A 230 2.62 6.73 -6.33
CA GLY A 230 2.72 8.18 -6.17
C GLY A 230 2.23 8.65 -4.80
N PHE A 231 1.10 8.12 -4.34
CA PHE A 231 0.53 8.46 -3.03
C PHE A 231 1.47 8.08 -1.88
N LYS A 232 2.11 6.91 -1.94
CA LYS A 232 3.11 6.50 -0.94
C LYS A 232 4.29 7.47 -0.90
N ALA A 233 4.84 7.81 -2.06
CA ALA A 233 5.96 8.75 -2.14
C ALA A 233 5.59 10.11 -1.54
N VAL A 234 4.40 10.64 -1.88
CA VAL A 234 3.89 11.91 -1.36
C VAL A 234 3.69 11.86 0.15
N VAL A 235 3.02 10.81 0.68
CA VAL A 235 2.79 10.68 2.13
C VAL A 235 4.11 10.58 2.90
N GLN A 236 5.07 9.78 2.40
CA GLN A 236 6.37 9.65 3.05
C GLN A 236 7.19 10.95 2.99
N TRP A 237 7.10 11.68 1.88
CA TRP A 237 7.73 12.99 1.73
C TRP A 237 7.15 14.03 2.69
N VAL A 238 5.82 14.17 2.75
CA VAL A 238 5.16 15.07 3.70
C VAL A 238 5.46 14.65 5.14
N PHE A 239 5.53 13.35 5.42
CA PHE A 239 5.91 12.84 6.73
C PHE A 239 7.31 13.27 7.16
N GLY A 240 8.28 13.27 6.24
CA GLY A 240 9.65 13.74 6.52
C GLY A 240 9.70 15.20 6.99
N TYR A 241 8.78 16.05 6.51
CA TYR A 241 8.64 17.42 7.01
C TYR A 241 7.79 17.54 8.27
N ALA A 242 6.80 16.66 8.44
CA ALA A 242 5.93 16.67 9.60
C ALA A 242 6.65 16.26 10.89
N PHE A 243 7.57 15.30 10.79
CA PHE A 243 8.32 14.76 11.91
C PHE A 243 9.80 14.72 11.56
N THR A 244 10.59 15.52 12.26
CA THR A 244 12.05 15.49 12.15
C THR A 244 12.63 15.22 13.53
N ALA A 245 13.54 14.24 13.62
CA ALA A 245 14.14 13.83 14.88
C ALA A 245 15.66 13.80 14.71
N ASP A 246 16.30 14.94 14.94
CA ASP A 246 17.75 15.14 14.86
C ASP A 246 18.35 15.36 16.27
N GLU A 247 18.89 16.53 16.55
CA GLU A 247 19.21 16.99 17.91
C GLU A 247 17.95 17.34 18.72
N THR A 248 16.88 17.64 18.00
CA THR A 248 15.57 17.98 18.54
C THR A 248 14.51 17.11 17.89
N PHE A 249 13.43 16.87 18.63
CA PHE A 249 12.23 16.30 18.05
C PHE A 249 11.29 17.44 17.67
N ASN A 250 11.20 17.70 16.37
CA ASN A 250 10.37 18.75 15.80
C ASN A 250 9.13 18.14 15.14
N ILE A 251 7.96 18.70 15.49
CA ILE A 251 6.70 18.39 14.85
C ILE A 251 6.11 19.67 14.26
N ALA A 252 5.93 19.69 12.95
CA ALA A 252 5.41 20.85 12.22
C ALA A 252 3.88 20.73 12.00
N LEU A 253 3.12 21.79 12.28
CA LEU A 253 1.67 21.75 12.18
C LEU A 253 1.15 21.60 10.75
N LEU A 254 1.64 22.42 9.80
CA LEU A 254 1.13 22.39 8.41
C LEU A 254 1.34 21.03 7.72
N PRO A 255 2.54 20.42 7.76
CA PRO A 255 2.73 19.11 7.15
C PRO A 255 1.90 18.02 7.85
N VAL A 256 1.67 18.12 9.18
CA VAL A 256 0.77 17.19 9.89
C VAL A 256 -0.69 17.35 9.42
N ILE A 257 -1.18 18.57 9.22
CA ILE A 257 -2.50 18.82 8.62
C ILE A 257 -2.56 18.24 7.22
N ALA A 258 -1.51 18.38 6.42
CA ALA A 258 -1.46 17.81 5.08
C ALA A 258 -1.46 16.28 5.10
N LEU A 259 -0.74 15.64 6.03
CA LEU A 259 -0.85 14.20 6.27
C LEU A 259 -2.28 13.80 6.63
N MET A 260 -2.93 14.53 7.54
CA MET A 260 -4.33 14.29 7.90
C MET A 260 -5.22 14.34 6.65
N THR A 261 -5.09 15.38 5.82
CA THR A 261 -5.87 15.51 4.57
C THR A 261 -5.60 14.34 3.62
N LEU A 262 -4.34 13.95 3.42
CA LEU A 262 -4.00 12.79 2.59
C LEU A 262 -4.63 11.51 3.12
N PHE A 263 -4.53 11.23 4.42
CA PHE A 263 -5.16 10.06 5.03
C PHE A 263 -6.69 10.10 4.98
N ILE A 264 -7.32 11.28 5.03
CA ILE A 264 -8.76 11.43 4.79
C ILE A 264 -9.10 11.06 3.34
N CYS A 265 -8.35 11.55 2.35
CA CYS A 265 -8.55 11.17 0.95
C CYS A 265 -8.40 9.65 0.77
N LEU A 266 -7.37 9.06 1.39
CA LEU A 266 -7.14 7.61 1.37
C LEU A 266 -8.30 6.84 2.00
N MET A 267 -8.83 7.35 3.11
CA MET A 267 -9.97 6.76 3.83
C MET A 267 -11.26 6.83 3.01
N ILE A 268 -11.58 7.97 2.41
CA ILE A 268 -12.75 8.12 1.53
C ILE A 268 -12.66 7.13 0.36
N TYR A 269 -11.50 7.06 -0.29
CA TYR A 269 -11.31 6.15 -1.42
C TYR A 269 -11.37 4.67 -0.99
N SER A 270 -10.74 4.31 0.13
CA SER A 270 -10.79 2.94 0.66
C SER A 270 -12.21 2.54 1.07
N GLU A 271 -12.97 3.43 1.69
CA GLU A 271 -14.39 3.21 2.03
C GLU A 271 -15.23 3.00 0.78
N TYR A 272 -15.02 3.81 -0.25
CA TYR A 272 -15.67 3.62 -1.55
C TYR A 272 -15.36 2.24 -2.13
N MET A 273 -14.10 1.82 -2.14
CA MET A 273 -13.70 0.51 -2.66
C MET A 273 -14.31 -0.65 -1.88
N ILE A 274 -14.27 -0.60 -0.54
CA ILE A 274 -14.75 -1.68 0.32
C ILE A 274 -16.27 -1.84 0.23
N LYS A 275 -17.00 -0.74 0.07
CA LYS A 275 -18.47 -0.73 -0.03
C LYS A 275 -18.99 -0.96 -1.44
N ARG A 276 -18.14 -0.80 -2.47
CA ARG A 276 -18.54 -0.99 -3.85
C ARG A 276 -19.04 -2.43 -4.04
N LYS A 277 -20.31 -2.56 -4.45
CA LYS A 277 -20.89 -3.84 -4.83
C LYS A 277 -20.68 -4.06 -6.33
N PRO A 278 -20.00 -5.14 -6.74
CA PRO A 278 -19.80 -5.42 -8.14
C PRO A 278 -21.14 -5.84 -8.75
N ARG A 279 -21.40 -5.33 -9.95
CA ARG A 279 -22.58 -5.68 -10.74
C ARG A 279 -22.21 -6.82 -11.68
N GLY A 280 -23.19 -7.67 -11.97
CA GLY A 280 -23.05 -8.79 -12.88
C GLY A 280 -23.25 -10.14 -12.19
N THR A 281 -23.60 -11.11 -13.02
CA THR A 281 -23.96 -12.48 -12.64
C THR A 281 -22.75 -13.34 -12.26
N LEU A 282 -21.53 -12.92 -12.61
CA LEU A 282 -20.30 -13.57 -12.16
C LEU A 282 -20.16 -13.48 -10.62
N PRO A 283 -19.90 -14.57 -9.89
CA PRO A 283 -19.67 -14.52 -8.44
C PRO A 283 -18.45 -13.67 -8.09
N ALA A 284 -18.53 -12.87 -7.02
CA ALA A 284 -17.38 -12.09 -6.55
C ALA A 284 -16.36 -12.96 -5.83
N THR A 285 -15.09 -12.82 -6.22
CA THR A 285 -13.98 -13.62 -5.67
C THR A 285 -13.09 -12.78 -4.77
N TYR A 286 -12.87 -11.50 -5.11
CA TYR A 286 -12.00 -10.57 -4.39
C TYR A 286 -10.64 -11.18 -4.01
N GLY A 287 -10.00 -11.87 -4.96
CA GLY A 287 -8.70 -12.51 -4.75
C GLY A 287 -8.74 -13.83 -3.97
N ASN A 288 -9.91 -14.35 -3.61
CA ASN A 288 -10.02 -15.66 -2.97
C ASN A 288 -9.85 -16.79 -4.01
N PHE A 289 -8.65 -17.39 -4.02
CA PHE A 289 -8.31 -18.48 -4.93
C PHE A 289 -9.28 -19.66 -4.85
N LYS A 290 -9.73 -20.05 -3.65
CA LYS A 290 -10.67 -21.17 -3.49
C LYS A 290 -11.98 -20.92 -4.24
N ARG A 291 -12.54 -19.71 -4.13
CA ARG A 291 -13.76 -19.34 -4.86
C ARG A 291 -13.53 -19.22 -6.37
N ALA A 292 -12.36 -18.73 -6.78
CA ALA A 292 -12.02 -18.68 -8.20
C ALA A 292 -11.98 -20.10 -8.79
N LEU A 293 -11.36 -21.05 -8.08
CA LEU A 293 -11.29 -22.46 -8.48
C LEU A 293 -12.65 -23.15 -8.53
N GLU A 294 -13.59 -22.81 -7.63
CA GLU A 294 -14.95 -23.36 -7.64
C GLU A 294 -15.81 -22.85 -8.82
N VAL A 295 -15.40 -21.73 -9.43
CA VAL A 295 -16.15 -21.08 -10.52
C VAL A 295 -15.51 -21.38 -11.87
N VAL A 296 -14.19 -21.51 -11.98
CA VAL A 296 -13.54 -21.83 -13.26
C VAL A 296 -13.55 -23.33 -13.49
N ASP A 297 -14.15 -23.78 -14.59
CA ASP A 297 -14.22 -25.19 -14.96
C ASP A 297 -13.23 -25.58 -16.08
N GLU A 298 -12.95 -24.67 -17.02
CA GLU A 298 -11.99 -24.88 -18.11
C GLU A 298 -10.79 -23.92 -18.01
N TRP A 299 -9.56 -24.47 -17.95
CA TRP A 299 -8.30 -23.73 -17.81
C TRP A 299 -7.41 -23.68 -19.06
N ASP A 300 -7.79 -24.42 -20.12
CA ASP A 300 -6.95 -24.67 -21.30
C ASP A 300 -6.97 -23.53 -22.33
N HIS A 301 -7.63 -22.42 -22.02
CA HIS A 301 -7.83 -21.31 -22.96
C HIS A 301 -6.92 -20.14 -22.64
N GLN A 302 -6.35 -19.48 -23.67
CA GLN A 302 -5.56 -18.26 -23.48
C GLN A 302 -6.41 -17.08 -23.00
N VAL A 303 -7.62 -16.96 -23.56
CA VAL A 303 -8.62 -15.97 -23.16
C VAL A 303 -9.83 -16.72 -22.65
N MET A 304 -10.27 -16.40 -21.43
CA MET A 304 -11.43 -17.01 -20.82
C MET A 304 -12.62 -16.04 -20.81
N PHE A 305 -13.80 -16.59 -21.04
CA PHE A 305 -15.08 -15.92 -20.91
C PHE A 305 -15.97 -16.69 -19.95
N TRP A 306 -16.77 -15.98 -19.16
CA TRP A 306 -17.76 -16.56 -18.25
C TRP A 306 -19.17 -16.42 -18.81
N GLY A 307 -20.00 -17.47 -18.72
CA GLY A 307 -21.42 -17.38 -19.07
C GLY A 307 -22.17 -18.71 -19.04
N ASP A 308 -23.33 -18.72 -19.69
CA ASP A 308 -24.25 -19.86 -19.79
C ASP A 308 -23.74 -20.90 -20.80
N LYS A 309 -23.60 -22.16 -20.36
CA LYS A 309 -23.15 -23.30 -21.16
C LYS A 309 -24.30 -24.19 -21.67
N GLY A 310 -25.54 -23.89 -21.33
CA GLY A 310 -26.70 -24.66 -21.75
C GLY A 310 -27.43 -25.36 -20.60
N GLU A 311 -28.31 -26.29 -20.96
CA GLU A 311 -29.18 -27.01 -20.03
C GLU A 311 -28.48 -28.25 -19.46
N PHE A 312 -28.66 -28.50 -18.15
CA PHE A 312 -28.12 -29.68 -17.47
C PHE A 312 -29.19 -30.74 -17.23
N ASP A 313 -30.30 -30.35 -16.59
CA ASP A 313 -31.33 -31.29 -16.11
C ASP A 313 -32.72 -30.63 -16.02
N GLY A 314 -33.28 -30.15 -17.14
CA GLY A 314 -34.69 -29.67 -17.26
C GLY A 314 -35.05 -28.36 -16.51
N GLN A 315 -34.44 -28.14 -15.36
CA GLN A 315 -34.68 -27.09 -14.38
C GLN A 315 -33.38 -26.36 -13.98
N MET A 316 -32.22 -26.97 -14.27
CA MET A 316 -30.89 -26.40 -13.99
C MET A 316 -30.11 -26.18 -15.27
N ARG A 317 -29.33 -25.08 -15.29
CA ARG A 317 -28.44 -24.71 -16.39
C ARG A 317 -26.98 -24.74 -15.93
N LEU A 318 -26.07 -25.00 -16.86
CA LEU A 318 -24.64 -24.95 -16.61
C LEU A 318 -24.11 -23.53 -16.76
N ALA A 319 -23.30 -23.09 -15.81
CA ALA A 319 -22.47 -21.89 -15.94
C ALA A 319 -21.01 -22.29 -15.81
N GLY A 320 -20.15 -21.68 -16.64
CA GLY A 320 -18.74 -22.06 -16.71
C GLY A 320 -17.89 -21.05 -17.47
N THR A 321 -16.59 -21.32 -17.52
CA THR A 321 -15.60 -20.64 -18.37
C THR A 321 -15.45 -21.34 -19.72
N ALA A 322 -15.21 -20.58 -20.79
CA ALA A 322 -14.88 -21.12 -22.11
C ALA A 322 -13.94 -20.20 -22.88
N GLY A 323 -13.26 -20.73 -23.90
CA GLY A 323 -12.38 -19.95 -24.80
C GLY A 323 -13.10 -19.00 -25.77
N ARG A 324 -14.44 -19.00 -25.76
CA ARG A 324 -15.29 -18.14 -26.61
C ARG A 324 -16.33 -17.45 -25.75
N ARG A 325 -16.80 -16.29 -26.21
CA ARG A 325 -17.88 -15.56 -25.53
C ARG A 325 -19.13 -16.43 -25.40
N LEU A 326 -19.57 -16.62 -24.16
CA LEU A 326 -20.80 -17.34 -23.82
C LEU A 326 -21.98 -16.36 -23.71
N ALA A 327 -23.20 -16.91 -23.70
CA ALA A 327 -24.39 -16.11 -23.46
C ALA A 327 -24.44 -15.64 -22.00
N ASP A 328 -25.05 -14.47 -21.77
CA ASP A 328 -25.26 -13.97 -20.41
C ASP A 328 -26.21 -14.89 -19.63
N LEU A 329 -26.01 -14.97 -18.32
CA LEU A 329 -26.89 -15.75 -17.45
C LEU A 329 -28.28 -15.10 -17.36
N ASN A 330 -29.32 -15.93 -17.51
CA ASN A 330 -30.71 -15.49 -17.39
C ASN A 330 -31.08 -15.30 -15.91
N PRO A 331 -31.56 -14.11 -15.51
CA PRO A 331 -32.00 -13.87 -14.14
C PRO A 331 -33.19 -14.78 -13.78
N GLY A 332 -33.15 -15.40 -12.61
CA GLY A 332 -34.21 -16.29 -12.10
C GLY A 332 -34.02 -17.79 -12.37
N MET A 333 -33.04 -18.18 -13.20
CA MET A 333 -32.69 -19.59 -13.42
C MET A 333 -31.63 -20.06 -12.40
N THR A 334 -31.68 -21.34 -12.04
CA THR A 334 -30.68 -21.97 -11.15
C THR A 334 -29.50 -22.45 -11.99
N TYR A 335 -28.31 -21.97 -11.64
CA TYR A 335 -27.07 -22.33 -12.31
C TYR A 335 -26.18 -23.20 -11.42
N VAL A 336 -25.56 -24.18 -12.05
CA VAL A 336 -24.56 -25.05 -11.43
C VAL A 336 -23.27 -25.00 -12.23
N CYS A 337 -22.14 -25.04 -11.52
CA CYS A 337 -20.82 -25.18 -12.11
C CYS A 337 -20.32 -26.61 -11.85
N LEU A 338 -19.86 -27.27 -12.91
CA LEU A 338 -19.17 -28.55 -12.83
C LEU A 338 -17.68 -28.25 -12.84
N HIS A 339 -16.97 -28.56 -11.77
CA HIS A 339 -15.52 -28.39 -11.72
C HIS A 339 -14.85 -29.68 -11.26
N ASN A 340 -13.64 -29.91 -11.77
CA ASN A 340 -12.83 -31.12 -11.59
C ASN A 340 -11.93 -31.07 -10.36
#